data_AF-A0A0E0IXG6-F1
#
_entry.id   AF-A0A0E0IXG6-F1
#
_cell.length_a   1.000
_cell.length_b   1.000
_cell.length_c   1.000
_cell.angle_alpha   90.00
_cell.angle_beta   90.00
_cell.angle_gamma   90.00
#
_symmetry.space_group_name_H-M   'P 1'
#
loop_
_entity.id
_entity.type
_entity.pdbx_description
1 polymer ?
#
loop_
_entity_poly.entity_id
_entity_poly.type
_entity_poly.pdbx_seq_one_letter_code
_entity_poly.pdbx_strand_id
1 'polypeptide(L)'
;MEGPEMRTTFVGNPDDYVDARQFEMLLEQFAEDNSSRRGAPPAATSFIENLPSVIISTSHQINDDVICPVCKDPIPTRARAKQLPCMHLYHSSCILPWFSSRNTCPVCRYELPTDDAEYERSKQATTNVRDIQVVEENLMNKRSR
;
A
#
# COMPACT_ATOMS: atom_id res chain seq x y z
N MET A 1 -22.57 -31.66 33.56
CA MET A 1 -21.23 -31.15 33.19
C MET A 1 -21.44 -30.28 31.98
N GLU A 2 -21.59 -28.99 32.24
CA GLU A 2 -22.01 -27.99 31.25
C GLU A 2 -20.74 -27.40 30.64
N GLY A 3 -20.52 -27.63 29.34
CA GLY A 3 -19.47 -26.96 28.57
C GLY A 3 -20.01 -25.62 28.07
N PRO A 4 -19.18 -24.55 27.99
CA PRO A 4 -19.69 -23.27 27.53
C PRO A 4 -19.98 -23.35 26.03
N GLU A 5 -21.26 -23.20 25.67
CA GLU A 5 -21.70 -23.01 24.29
C GLU A 5 -21.05 -21.75 23.73
N MET A 6 -20.26 -21.91 22.66
CA MET A 6 -19.73 -20.78 21.90
C MET A 6 -20.87 -20.09 21.17
N ARG A 7 -21.48 -19.12 21.85
CA ARG A 7 -22.37 -18.14 21.25
C ARG A 7 -21.55 -17.18 20.39
N THR A 8 -21.25 -17.57 19.16
CA THR A 8 -20.88 -16.60 18.12
C THR A 8 -22.15 -15.91 17.65
N THR A 9 -22.63 -14.94 18.42
CA THR A 9 -23.55 -13.92 17.89
C THR A 9 -22.75 -13.05 16.94
N PHE A 10 -22.63 -13.49 15.69
CA PHE A 10 -22.26 -12.62 14.60
C PHE A 10 -23.44 -11.65 14.39
N VAL A 11 -23.33 -10.44 14.96
CA VAL A 11 -24.29 -9.36 14.74
C VAL A 11 -24.00 -8.77 13.36
N GLY A 12 -24.49 -9.44 12.32
CA GLY A 12 -24.65 -8.88 10.99
C GLY A 12 -26.14 -8.64 10.75
N ASN A 13 -26.52 -7.46 10.27
CA ASN A 13 -27.88 -7.21 9.83
C ASN A 13 -28.12 -8.00 8.53
N PRO A 14 -29.07 -8.95 8.47
CA PRO A 14 -29.31 -9.75 7.26
C PRO A 14 -29.83 -8.90 6.09
N ASP A 15 -30.33 -7.69 6.35
CA ASP A 15 -30.78 -6.71 5.35
C ASP A 15 -29.61 -5.99 4.64
N ASP A 16 -28.38 -6.08 5.18
CA ASP A 16 -27.20 -5.43 4.60
C ASP A 16 -26.44 -6.35 3.61
N TYR A 17 -26.92 -7.58 3.40
CA TYR A 17 -26.33 -8.50 2.42
C TYR A 17 -26.89 -8.19 1.05
N VAL A 18 -26.04 -7.64 0.16
CA VAL A 18 -26.39 -7.50 -1.26
C VAL A 18 -26.79 -8.87 -1.81
N ASP A 19 -27.99 -8.97 -2.39
CA ASP A 19 -28.44 -10.22 -2.99
C ASP A 19 -27.48 -10.63 -4.12
N ALA A 20 -27.36 -11.94 -4.35
CA ALA A 20 -26.44 -12.50 -5.35
C ALA A 20 -26.57 -11.82 -6.72
N ARG A 21 -27.79 -11.43 -7.13
CA ARG A 21 -28.03 -10.75 -8.40
C ARG A 21 -27.51 -9.32 -8.43
N GLN A 22 -27.67 -8.58 -7.33
CA GLN A 22 -27.12 -7.22 -7.22
C GLN A 22 -25.59 -7.25 -7.17
N PHE A 23 -25.02 -8.26 -6.53
CA PHE A 23 -23.58 -8.48 -6.53
C PHE A 23 -23.06 -8.81 -7.95
N GLU A 24 -23.73 -9.68 -8.69
CA GLU A 24 -23.40 -10.00 -10.09
C GLU A 24 -23.42 -8.75 -10.98
N MET A 25 -24.46 -7.91 -10.88
CA MET A 25 -24.52 -6.65 -11.63
C MET A 25 -23.40 -5.67 -11.25
N LEU A 26 -23.04 -5.61 -9.97
CA LEU A 26 -21.91 -4.79 -9.48
C LEU A 26 -20.57 -5.32 -10.02
N LEU A 27 -20.39 -6.63 -10.07
CA LEU A 27 -19.20 -7.27 -10.63
C LEU A 27 -19.05 -6.98 -12.12
N GLU A 28 -20.13 -7.09 -12.90
CA GLU A 28 -20.12 -6.76 -14.34
C GLU A 28 -19.81 -5.28 -14.58
N GLN A 29 -20.41 -4.37 -13.80
CA GLN A 29 -20.11 -2.94 -13.88
C GLN A 29 -18.63 -2.63 -13.60
N PHE A 30 -18.01 -3.31 -12.63
CA PHE A 30 -16.58 -3.15 -12.32
C PHE A 30 -15.65 -3.81 -13.34
N ALA A 31 -16.11 -4.83 -14.06
CA ALA A 31 -15.35 -5.49 -15.12
C ALA A 31 -15.37 -4.68 -16.43
N GLU A 32 -16.49 -4.00 -16.72
CA GLU A 32 -16.67 -3.16 -17.91
C GLU A 32 -15.98 -1.79 -17.80
N ASP A 33 -15.81 -1.26 -16.59
CA ASP A 33 -15.03 -0.04 -16.33
C ASP A 33 -13.51 -0.30 -16.39
N ASN A 34 -13.05 -0.68 -17.59
CA ASN A 34 -11.64 -0.95 -17.91
C ASN A 34 -10.77 0.33 -17.85
N SER A 35 -11.40 1.51 -17.75
CA SER A 35 -10.77 2.82 -17.57
C SER A 35 -10.19 3.06 -16.17
N SER A 36 -10.81 2.50 -15.12
CA SER A 36 -10.48 2.84 -13.73
C SER A 36 -9.57 1.82 -13.03
N ARG A 37 -9.16 0.76 -13.73
CA ARG A 37 -8.35 -0.34 -13.16
C ARG A 37 -7.05 -0.61 -13.90
N ARG A 38 -6.39 0.41 -14.43
CA ARG A 38 -4.92 0.34 -14.49
C ARG A 38 -4.42 0.29 -13.05
N GLY A 39 -4.26 -0.93 -12.53
CA GLY A 39 -3.60 -1.17 -11.27
C GLY A 39 -2.27 -0.43 -11.25
N ALA A 40 -1.82 -0.04 -10.06
CA ALA A 40 -0.60 0.75 -9.91
C ALA A 40 0.54 0.11 -10.76
N PRO A 41 1.12 0.85 -11.71
CA PRO A 41 2.07 0.29 -12.68
C PRO A 41 3.31 -0.24 -11.96
N PRO A 42 4.16 -1.03 -12.65
CA PRO A 42 5.44 -1.43 -12.09
C PRO A 42 6.25 -0.20 -11.65
N ALA A 43 7.04 -0.34 -10.59
CA ALA A 43 7.96 0.74 -10.20
C ALA A 43 9.06 0.88 -11.25
N ALA A 44 9.60 2.10 -11.35
CA ALA A 44 10.66 2.41 -12.29
C ALA A 44 11.87 1.52 -12.02
N THR A 45 12.37 0.85 -13.06
CA THR A 45 13.45 -0.13 -12.89
C THR A 45 14.70 0.54 -12.32
N SER A 46 15.01 1.73 -12.82
CA SER A 46 16.09 2.59 -12.34
C SER A 46 15.94 2.95 -10.86
N PHE A 47 14.72 3.19 -10.39
CA PHE A 47 14.46 3.51 -8.99
C PHE A 47 14.66 2.30 -8.08
N ILE A 48 14.17 1.13 -8.51
CA ILE A 48 14.30 -0.13 -7.77
C ILE A 48 15.78 -0.52 -7.58
N GLU A 49 16.59 -0.39 -8.62
CA GLU A 49 18.03 -0.71 -8.58
C GLU A 49 18.79 0.19 -7.60
N ASN A 50 18.42 1.48 -7.56
CA ASN A 50 19.04 2.48 -6.69
C ASN A 50 18.48 2.50 -5.26
N LEU A 51 17.57 1.57 -4.89
CA LEU A 51 17.04 1.52 -3.53
C LEU A 51 18.16 1.31 -2.49
N PRO A 52 18.17 2.12 -1.41
CA PRO A 52 19.19 2.02 -0.38
C PRO A 52 19.17 0.64 0.26
N SER A 53 20.36 0.05 0.37
CA SER A 53 20.55 -1.25 0.99
C SER A 53 21.15 -1.06 2.36
N VAL A 54 20.39 -1.40 3.40
CA VAL A 54 20.81 -1.25 4.80
C VAL A 54 21.26 -2.61 5.32
N ILE A 55 22.35 -2.61 6.07
CA ILE A 55 22.85 -3.80 6.77
C ILE A 55 22.18 -3.82 8.14
N ILE A 56 21.46 -4.91 8.45
CA ILE A 56 20.81 -5.05 9.77
C ILE A 56 21.90 -5.28 10.82
N SER A 57 22.18 -4.27 11.64
CA SER A 57 23.14 -4.36 12.74
C SER A 57 22.58 -5.17 13.92
N THR A 58 23.46 -5.80 14.70
CA THR A 58 23.11 -6.59 15.89
C THR A 58 22.33 -5.80 16.94
N SER A 59 22.48 -4.47 16.96
CA SER A 59 21.70 -3.56 17.82
C SER A 59 20.19 -3.57 17.54
N HIS A 60 19.75 -3.96 16.34
CA HIS A 60 18.34 -4.02 15.99
C HIS A 60 17.65 -5.20 16.68
N GLN A 61 18.31 -6.36 16.79
CA GLN A 61 17.80 -7.55 17.49
C GLN A 61 17.63 -7.36 19.01
N ILE A 62 18.24 -6.32 19.60
CA ILE A 62 18.09 -6.02 21.03
C ILE A 62 16.74 -5.36 21.31
N ASN A 63 16.12 -4.71 20.30
CA ASN A 63 14.87 -3.98 20.46
C ASN A 63 13.67 -4.69 19.83
N ASP A 64 13.84 -5.41 18.72
CA ASP A 64 12.89 -6.38 18.15
C ASP A 64 13.50 -6.98 16.88
N ASP A 65 13.24 -8.25 16.57
CA ASP A 65 13.70 -8.84 15.30
C ASP A 65 13.06 -8.11 14.10
N VAL A 66 13.88 -7.75 13.11
CA VAL A 66 13.36 -7.12 11.88
C VAL A 66 12.72 -8.21 11.03
N ILE A 67 11.39 -8.24 10.96
CA ILE A 67 10.63 -9.22 10.17
C ILE A 67 10.30 -8.66 8.79
N CYS A 68 10.50 -9.45 7.74
CA CYS A 68 10.08 -9.08 6.40
C CYS A 68 8.56 -9.26 6.25
N PRO A 69 7.78 -8.21 5.97
CA PRO A 69 6.31 -8.31 5.88
C PRO A 69 5.80 -9.19 4.72
N VAL A 70 6.64 -9.45 3.72
CA VAL A 70 6.27 -10.23 2.53
C VAL A 70 6.35 -11.73 2.81
N CYS A 71 7.49 -12.23 3.29
CA CYS A 71 7.65 -13.66 3.61
C CYS A 71 7.32 -14.00 5.06
N LYS A 72 7.18 -13.00 5.94
CA LYS A 72 6.93 -13.13 7.39
C LYS A 72 8.09 -13.77 8.16
N ASP A 73 9.28 -13.83 7.56
CA ASP A 73 10.49 -14.35 8.18
C ASP A 73 11.39 -13.23 8.71
N PRO A 74 12.18 -13.50 9.78
CA PRO A 74 13.18 -12.55 10.26
C PRO A 74 14.27 -12.32 9.22
N ILE A 75 14.68 -11.07 9.08
CA ILE A 75 15.82 -10.67 8.25
C ILE A 75 17.10 -10.90 9.06
N PRO A 76 18.02 -11.77 8.60
CA PRO A 76 19.19 -12.12 9.38
C PRO A 76 20.10 -10.92 9.63
N THR A 77 20.73 -10.90 10.80
CA THR A 77 21.75 -9.90 11.13
C THR A 77 22.88 -9.95 10.10
N ARG A 78 23.42 -8.78 9.76
CA ARG A 78 24.46 -8.58 8.72
C ARG A 78 24.00 -8.87 7.29
N ALA A 79 22.75 -9.24 7.05
CA ALA A 79 22.21 -9.33 5.70
C ALA A 79 21.84 -7.95 5.14
N ARG A 80 21.86 -7.83 3.81
CA ARG A 80 21.45 -6.62 3.08
C ARG A 80 19.94 -6.64 2.88
N ALA A 81 19.25 -5.75 3.59
CA ALA A 81 17.83 -5.47 3.38
C ALA A 81 17.67 -4.26 2.44
N LYS A 82 16.60 -4.24 1.65
CA LYS A 82 16.19 -3.05 0.92
C LYS A 82 15.33 -2.18 1.82
N GLN A 83 15.70 -0.91 1.94
CA GLN A 83 14.92 0.09 2.66
C GLN A 83 14.16 0.96 1.65
N LEU A 84 12.86 1.11 1.83
CA LEU A 84 12.06 2.04 1.04
C LEU A 84 12.18 3.47 1.59
N PRO A 85 11.82 4.51 0.81
CA PRO A 85 11.74 5.89 1.30
C PRO A 85 10.80 6.07 2.50
N CYS A 86 9.78 5.20 2.62
CA CYS A 86 8.87 5.14 3.76
C CYS A 86 9.41 4.33 4.95
N MET A 87 10.73 4.07 4.99
CA MET A 87 11.47 3.39 6.06
C MET A 87 11.14 1.90 6.30
N HIS A 88 10.28 1.30 5.49
CA HIS A 88 9.99 -0.14 5.58
C HIS A 88 11.13 -0.99 4.98
N LEU A 89 11.44 -2.11 5.65
CA LEU A 89 12.54 -3.00 5.33
C LEU A 89 12.05 -4.34 4.79
N TYR A 90 12.74 -4.86 3.77
CA TYR A 90 12.42 -6.13 3.14
C TYR A 90 13.68 -6.88 2.71
N HIS A 91 13.56 -8.20 2.55
CA HIS A 91 14.53 -8.97 1.79
C HIS A 91 14.58 -8.47 0.35
N SER A 92 15.79 -8.38 -0.21
CA SER A 92 16.00 -8.01 -1.62
C SER A 92 15.23 -8.97 -2.55
N SER A 93 15.27 -10.28 -2.29
CA SER A 93 14.55 -11.29 -3.07
C SER A 93 13.03 -11.20 -2.97
N CYS A 94 12.48 -10.67 -1.88
CA CYS A 94 11.04 -10.60 -1.67
C CYS A 94 10.42 -9.33 -2.28
N ILE A 95 11.13 -8.21 -2.21
CA ILE A 95 10.56 -6.91 -2.63
C ILE A 95 10.73 -6.62 -4.13
N LEU A 96 11.77 -7.14 -4.77
CA LEU A 96 12.00 -6.92 -6.20
C LEU A 96 10.88 -7.51 -7.09
N PRO A 97 10.40 -8.75 -6.86
CA PRO A 97 9.26 -9.28 -7.61
C PRO A 97 7.97 -8.49 -7.38
N TRP A 98 7.76 -7.98 -6.16
CA TRP A 98 6.61 -7.14 -5.85
C TRP A 98 6.60 -5.87 -6.70
N PHE A 99 7.73 -5.19 -6.79
CA PHE A 99 7.88 -3.97 -7.58
C PHE A 99 7.78 -4.16 -9.10
N SER A 100 7.95 -5.39 -9.57
CA SER A 100 7.70 -5.75 -10.98
C SER A 100 6.21 -5.76 -11.32
N SER A 101 5.32 -5.84 -10.32
CA SER A 101 3.87 -5.81 -10.53
C SER A 101 3.21 -4.53 -10.01
N ARG A 102 3.75 -3.91 -8.95
CA ARG A 102 3.14 -2.75 -8.29
C ARG A 102 4.21 -1.81 -7.77
N ASN A 103 4.08 -0.51 -7.99
CA ASN A 103 4.98 0.50 -7.42
C ASN A 103 4.69 0.89 -5.96
N THR A 104 3.89 0.13 -5.20
CA THR A 104 3.45 0.54 -3.85
C THR A 104 4.03 -0.30 -2.73
N CYS A 105 4.31 0.33 -1.59
CA CYS A 105 4.77 -0.36 -0.39
C CYS A 105 3.68 -1.32 0.15
N PRO A 106 3.99 -2.60 0.41
CA PRO A 106 3.03 -3.56 0.97
C PRO A 106 2.39 -3.15 2.31
N VAL A 107 3.10 -2.35 3.12
CA VAL A 107 2.66 -1.98 4.47
C VAL A 107 1.89 -0.66 4.48
N CYS A 108 2.47 0.41 3.95
CA CYS A 108 1.90 1.76 4.06
C CYS A 108 1.34 2.31 2.75
N ARG A 109 1.37 1.53 1.66
CA ARG A 109 0.92 1.93 0.32
C ARG A 109 1.64 3.15 -0.27
N TYR A 110 2.75 3.59 0.32
CA TYR A 110 3.61 4.63 -0.26
C TYR A 110 3.98 4.26 -1.69
N GLU A 111 3.69 5.15 -2.63
CA GLU A 111 3.90 4.94 -4.06
C GLU A 111 5.30 5.40 -4.49
N LEU A 112 6.02 4.51 -5.15
CA LEU A 112 7.29 4.78 -5.80
C LEU A 112 7.07 5.32 -7.22
N PRO A 113 8.06 6.03 -7.79
CA PRO A 113 8.02 6.45 -9.18
C PRO A 113 7.85 5.26 -10.13
N THR A 114 7.17 5.47 -11.26
CA THR A 114 7.04 4.51 -12.36
C THR A 114 7.63 5.07 -13.67
N ASP A 115 7.99 4.19 -14.60
CA ASP A 115 8.39 4.56 -15.97
C ASP A 115 7.18 4.89 -16.88
N ASP A 116 5.93 4.70 -16.40
CA ASP A 116 4.71 5.07 -17.10
C ASP A 116 4.44 6.59 -16.99
N ALA A 117 4.75 7.31 -18.07
CA ALA A 117 4.58 8.76 -18.13
C ALA A 117 3.10 9.22 -18.10
N GLU A 118 2.15 8.41 -18.54
CA GLU A 118 0.72 8.73 -18.45
C GLU A 118 0.25 8.67 -16.99
N TYR A 119 0.67 7.62 -16.28
CA TYR A 119 0.38 7.45 -14.87
C TYR A 119 0.97 8.57 -14.01
N GLU A 120 2.25 8.92 -14.22
CA GLU A 120 2.90 10.01 -13.47
C GLU A 120 2.27 11.38 -13.74
N ARG A 121 1.84 11.66 -14.98
CA ARG A 121 1.10 12.90 -15.29
C ARG A 121 -0.23 12.98 -14.54
N SER A 122 -0.99 11.88 -14.52
CA SER A 122 -2.28 11.82 -13.81
C SER A 122 -2.10 11.99 -12.30
N LYS A 123 -1.06 11.36 -11.74
CA LYS A 123 -0.66 11.52 -10.33
C LYS A 123 -0.33 12.98 -10.00
N GLN A 124 0.49 13.64 -10.80
CA GLN A 124 0.85 15.06 -10.61
C GLN A 124 -0.37 15.97 -10.68
N ALA A 125 -1.29 15.73 -11.62
CA ALA A 125 -2.54 16.49 -11.72
C ALA A 125 -3.39 16.37 -10.43
N THR A 126 -3.48 15.16 -9.86
CA THR A 126 -4.24 14.93 -8.62
C THR A 126 -3.59 15.60 -7.41
N THR A 127 -2.26 15.59 -7.32
CA THR A 127 -1.51 16.26 -6.25
C THR A 127 -1.70 17.78 -6.33
N ASN A 128 -1.55 18.37 -7.53
CA ASN A 128 -1.71 19.81 -7.74
C ASN A 128 -3.12 20.30 -7.37
N VAL A 129 -4.17 19.51 -7.64
CA VAL A 129 -5.54 19.85 -7.24
C VAL A 129 -5.68 19.89 -5.71
N ARG A 130 -5.10 18.91 -5.00
CA ARG A 130 -5.10 18.90 -3.52
C ARG A 130 -4.33 20.09 -2.95
N ASP A 131 -3.18 20.41 -3.53
CA ASP A 131 -2.38 21.56 -3.09
C ASP A 131 -3.16 22.87 -3.29
N ILE A 132 -3.81 23.07 -4.45
CA ILE A 132 -4.67 24.23 -4.71
C ILE A 132 -5.79 24.37 -3.67
N GLN A 133 -6.45 23.26 -3.31
CA GLN A 133 -7.52 23.28 -2.31
C GLN A 133 -7.00 23.61 -0.91
N VAL A 134 -5.81 23.12 -0.54
CA VAL A 134 -5.16 23.46 0.74
C VAL A 134 -4.76 24.94 0.79
N VAL A 135 -4.27 25.53 -0.30
CA VAL A 135 -3.97 26.98 -0.30
C VAL A 135 -5.25 27.83 -0.19
N GLU A 136 -6.34 27.45 -0.86
CA GLU A 136 -7.62 28.15 -0.75
C GLU A 136 -8.19 28.11 0.68
N GLU A 137 -8.16 26.94 1.33
CA GLU A 137 -8.61 26.79 2.72
C GLU A 137 -7.75 27.65 3.67
N ASN A 138 -6.43 27.67 3.46
CA ASN A 138 -5.51 28.53 4.21
C ASN A 138 -5.74 30.03 3.97
N LEU A 139 -6.16 30.43 2.76
CA LEU A 139 -6.54 31.80 2.42
C LEU A 139 -7.85 32.22 3.10
N MET A 140 -8.84 31.32 3.16
CA MET A 140 -10.10 31.56 3.87
C MET A 140 -9.88 31.71 5.37
N ASN A 141 -9.05 30.86 5.98
CA ASN A 141 -8.70 30.98 7.40
C ASN A 141 -7.91 32.25 7.74
N LYS A 142 -7.11 32.77 6.80
CA LYS A 142 -6.38 34.04 6.99
C LYS A 142 -7.27 35.28 6.90
N ARG A 143 -8.41 35.23 6.18
CA ARG A 143 -9.37 36.33 6.07
C ARG A 143 -10.35 36.42 7.24
N SER A 144 -10.45 35.37 8.05
CA SER A 144 -11.30 35.30 9.24
C SER A 144 -10.58 35.67 10.55
N ARG A 145 -9.31 36.12 10.48
CA ARG A 145 -8.52 36.64 11.61
C ARG A 145 -8.22 38.11 11.44
#